data_AF-A0A9J5ZB80-F1
#
_entry.id   AF-A0A9J5ZB80-F1
#
_cell.length_a   1.000
_cell.length_b   1.000
_cell.length_c   1.000
_cell.angle_alpha   90.00
_cell.angle_beta   90.00
_cell.angle_gamma   90.00
#
_symmetry.space_group_name_H-M   'P 1'
#
loop_
_entity.id
_entity.type
_entity.pdbx_description
1 polymer ?
#
loop_
_entity_poly.entity_id
_entity_poly.type
_entity_poly.pdbx_seq_one_letter_code
_entity_poly.pdbx_strand_id
1 'polypeptide(L)'
;MVVLVSRSGRHLQRYNKGRRQVVGCIPYRYKDNFDLSMADEDAFEVLLISPQRKGKGLLFPKGGWEKDETIEVAARRETIEEAGVCGDIEGKLGTWYFENKNGDTAYEGHMFPLLVNEELDLWPEKDIRERFWMSVQEARKLCQQGWMKEALEMLVSRLTSQRRRTKIDLFSRINRGSGGHGTVLCLGCRAQVLTPPPPSPAEEA
;
A
#
# COMPACT_ATOMS: atom_id res chain seq x y z
N MET A 1 -22.35 -11.55 -7.85
CA MET A 1 -21.00 -11.25 -8.35
C MET A 1 -20.98 -9.76 -8.68
N VAL A 2 -20.30 -8.95 -7.87
CA VAL A 2 -20.18 -7.50 -8.16
C VAL A 2 -19.14 -7.38 -9.28
N VAL A 3 -19.54 -6.85 -10.43
CA VAL A 3 -18.61 -6.64 -11.54
C VAL A 3 -17.72 -5.45 -11.18
N LEU A 4 -16.44 -5.70 -10.92
CA LEU A 4 -15.45 -4.65 -10.75
C LEU A 4 -15.08 -4.14 -12.14
N VAL A 5 -15.46 -2.90 -12.45
CA VAL A 5 -15.15 -2.25 -13.74
C VAL A 5 -14.18 -1.11 -13.48
N SER A 6 -13.13 -1.01 -14.30
CA SER A 6 -12.18 0.10 -14.21
C SER A 6 -12.83 1.40 -14.64
N ARG A 7 -12.54 2.47 -13.89
CA ARG A 7 -13.02 3.79 -14.23
C ARG A 7 -12.38 4.26 -15.53
N SER A 8 -13.23 4.70 -16.47
CA SER A 8 -12.82 5.10 -17.81
C SER A 8 -13.22 6.54 -18.12
N GLY A 9 -12.43 7.21 -18.95
CA GLY A 9 -12.68 8.57 -19.43
C GLY A 9 -11.75 9.62 -18.84
N ARG A 10 -11.83 10.86 -19.36
CA ARG A 10 -10.95 11.97 -18.95
C ARG A 10 -11.68 13.24 -18.50
N HIS A 11 -13.00 13.23 -18.47
CA HIS A 11 -13.85 14.40 -18.26
C HIS A 11 -13.73 14.99 -16.83
N LEU A 12 -13.51 14.15 -15.82
CA LEU A 12 -13.34 14.59 -14.42
C LEU A 12 -11.88 14.62 -13.98
N GLN A 13 -10.92 14.43 -14.88
CA GLN A 13 -9.50 14.43 -14.53
C GLN A 13 -9.05 15.81 -14.02
N ARG A 14 -8.17 15.80 -13.02
CA ARG A 14 -7.59 17.01 -12.43
C ARG A 14 -6.27 17.40 -13.11
N TYR A 15 -6.05 18.71 -13.19
CA TYR A 15 -4.85 19.30 -13.74
C TYR A 15 -4.38 20.46 -12.85
N ASN A 16 -3.08 20.56 -12.63
CA ASN A 16 -2.45 21.67 -11.90
C ASN A 16 -1.29 22.22 -12.73
N LYS A 17 -1.34 23.51 -13.08
CA LYS A 17 -0.35 24.17 -13.95
C LYS A 17 -0.01 23.35 -15.22
N GLY A 18 -1.04 22.77 -15.85
CA GLY A 18 -0.92 21.94 -17.05
C GLY A 18 -0.47 20.49 -16.80
N ARG A 19 -0.16 20.10 -15.56
CA ARG A 19 0.23 18.72 -15.20
C ARG A 19 -1.00 17.92 -14.82
N ARG A 20 -1.18 16.73 -15.41
CA ARG A 20 -2.26 15.81 -15.02
C ARG A 20 -1.97 15.27 -13.63
N GLN A 21 -2.94 15.35 -12.73
CA GLN A 21 -2.79 14.81 -11.40
C GLN A 21 -3.06 13.30 -11.39
N VAL A 22 -2.11 12.57 -10.85
CA VAL A 22 -2.18 11.12 -10.69
C VAL A 22 -1.91 10.74 -9.25
N VAL A 23 -2.50 9.64 -8.84
CA VAL A 23 -2.42 9.15 -7.48
C VAL A 23 -2.28 7.64 -7.49
N GLY A 24 -1.53 7.11 -6.53
CA GLY A 24 -1.33 5.68 -6.39
C GLY A 24 -0.80 5.28 -5.02
N CYS A 25 -0.56 3.99 -4.89
CA CYS A 25 -0.01 3.42 -3.67
C CYS A 25 1.30 2.70 -3.97
N ILE A 26 2.13 2.55 -2.93
CA ILE A 26 3.14 1.50 -2.87
C ILE A 26 2.57 0.44 -1.93
N PRO A 27 1.95 -0.63 -2.47
CA PRO A 27 1.41 -1.69 -1.63
C PRO A 27 2.56 -2.49 -1.02
N TYR A 28 2.45 -2.82 0.25
CA TYR A 28 3.41 -3.64 0.97
C TYR A 28 2.71 -4.60 1.93
N ARG A 29 3.40 -5.67 2.31
CA ARG A 29 3.00 -6.56 3.40
C ARG A 29 4.21 -7.06 4.17
N TYR A 30 3.99 -7.43 5.42
CA TYR A 30 5.01 -8.10 6.23
C TYR A 30 5.11 -9.57 5.86
N LYS A 31 6.33 -10.13 5.91
CA LYS A 31 6.56 -11.56 5.70
C LYS A 31 6.22 -12.31 6.98
N ASP A 32 5.58 -13.48 6.84
CA ASP A 32 5.13 -14.31 7.97
C ASP A 32 6.29 -14.83 8.84
N ASN A 33 7.43 -15.13 8.22
CA ASN A 33 8.65 -15.60 8.90
C ASN A 33 9.47 -14.43 9.46
N PHE A 34 8.86 -13.68 10.37
CA PHE A 34 9.46 -12.51 10.99
C PHE A 34 10.44 -12.92 12.11
N ASP A 35 11.74 -12.71 11.87
CA ASP A 35 12.75 -12.72 12.93
C ASP A 35 13.11 -11.28 13.32
N LEU A 36 13.19 -11.01 14.62
CA LEU A 36 13.70 -9.75 15.18
C LEU A 36 15.15 -9.48 14.77
N SER A 37 15.92 -10.52 14.46
CA SER A 37 17.30 -10.46 13.96
C SER A 37 17.42 -10.05 12.49
N MET A 38 16.35 -10.20 11.68
CA MET A 38 16.38 -9.83 10.27
C MET A 38 16.62 -8.32 10.08
N ALA A 39 17.34 -7.99 9.01
CA ALA A 39 17.51 -6.62 8.57
C ALA A 39 16.15 -5.93 8.42
N ASP A 40 16.10 -4.63 8.72
CA ASP A 40 14.83 -3.93 8.84
C ASP A 40 14.01 -3.99 7.53
N GLU A 41 14.67 -3.93 6.38
CA GLU A 41 14.09 -3.99 5.02
C GLU A 41 13.62 -5.39 4.61
N ASP A 42 14.17 -6.46 5.20
CA ASP A 42 13.85 -7.83 4.79
C ASP A 42 12.53 -8.34 5.36
N ALA A 43 11.95 -7.63 6.35
CA ALA A 43 10.70 -8.01 6.99
C ALA A 43 9.45 -7.71 6.16
N PHE A 44 9.57 -6.98 5.06
CA PHE A 44 8.44 -6.68 4.20
C PHE A 44 8.80 -6.87 2.74
N GLU A 45 7.75 -6.98 1.93
CA GLU A 45 7.82 -7.01 0.48
C GLU A 45 6.85 -5.97 -0.09
N VAL A 46 7.12 -5.54 -1.32
CA VAL A 46 6.34 -4.53 -2.02
C VAL A 46 5.76 -5.12 -3.30
N LEU A 47 4.62 -4.57 -3.72
CA LEU A 47 3.95 -4.97 -4.94
C LEU A 47 4.23 -3.98 -6.06
N LEU A 48 4.68 -4.50 -7.21
CA LEU A 48 4.73 -3.78 -8.47
C LEU A 48 3.83 -4.47 -9.50
N ILE A 49 3.45 -3.73 -10.54
CA ILE A 49 2.64 -4.23 -11.65
C ILE A 49 3.37 -4.13 -12.98
N SER A 50 3.04 -5.02 -13.92
CA SER A 50 3.45 -4.87 -15.31
C SER A 50 2.84 -3.62 -15.94
N PRO A 51 3.47 -2.99 -16.93
CA PRO A 51 2.81 -1.97 -17.74
C PRO A 51 1.76 -2.58 -18.67
N GLN A 52 0.71 -1.84 -19.02
CA GLN A 52 -0.26 -2.27 -20.05
C GLN A 52 0.38 -2.53 -21.43
N ARG A 53 1.51 -1.88 -21.75
CA ARG A 53 2.25 -2.09 -23.00
C ARG A 53 3.61 -2.69 -22.68
N LYS A 54 3.95 -3.81 -23.34
CA LYS A 54 5.25 -4.50 -23.22
C LYS A 54 6.42 -3.54 -23.46
N GLY A 55 7.56 -3.80 -22.80
CA GLY A 55 8.80 -3.00 -22.94
C GLY A 55 8.87 -1.76 -22.06
N LYS A 56 8.02 -1.65 -21.02
CA LYS A 56 8.24 -0.71 -19.91
C LYS A 56 8.62 -1.51 -18.66
N GLY A 57 9.50 -0.97 -17.82
CA GLY A 57 9.78 -1.56 -16.51
C GLY A 57 8.53 -1.64 -15.65
N LEU A 58 8.60 -2.42 -14.57
CA LEU A 58 7.52 -2.53 -13.60
C LEU A 58 7.22 -1.18 -12.95
N LEU A 59 5.98 -1.00 -12.49
CA LEU A 59 5.45 0.26 -12.00
C LEU A 59 4.73 0.08 -10.65
N PHE A 60 4.62 1.15 -9.87
CA PHE A 60 3.63 1.20 -8.79
C PHE A 60 2.23 1.44 -9.37
N PRO A 61 1.18 0.84 -8.78
CA PRO A 61 -0.19 1.07 -9.22
C PRO A 61 -0.58 2.53 -8.99
N LYS A 62 -1.05 3.18 -10.05
CA LYS A 62 -1.44 4.59 -10.03
C LYS A 62 -2.27 4.95 -11.26
N GLY A 63 -3.20 5.88 -11.09
CA GLY A 63 -3.91 6.46 -12.22
C GLY A 63 -4.48 7.83 -11.89
N GLY A 64 -5.55 8.22 -12.58
CA GLY A 64 -6.00 9.60 -12.60
C GLY A 64 -6.79 9.96 -11.34
N TRP A 65 -6.45 11.10 -10.72
CA TRP A 65 -7.27 11.65 -9.63
C TRP A 65 -8.43 12.47 -10.20
N GLU A 66 -9.67 12.04 -9.93
CA GLU A 66 -10.87 12.68 -10.45
C GLU A 66 -11.49 13.71 -9.49
N LYS A 67 -12.34 14.60 -10.01
CA LYS A 67 -12.90 15.74 -9.28
C LYS A 67 -13.93 15.36 -8.21
N ASP A 68 -14.57 14.21 -8.36
CA ASP A 68 -15.67 13.72 -7.52
C ASP A 68 -15.22 12.78 -6.38
N GLU A 69 -13.91 12.61 -6.19
CA GLU A 69 -13.33 11.73 -5.18
C GLU A 69 -12.22 12.44 -4.39
N THR A 70 -12.00 11.99 -3.14
CA THR A 70 -10.82 12.38 -2.37
C THR A 70 -9.58 11.69 -2.94
N ILE A 71 -8.41 12.20 -2.57
CA ILE A 71 -7.15 11.64 -3.06
C ILE A 71 -6.92 10.21 -2.54
N GLU A 72 -7.33 9.89 -1.31
CA GLU A 72 -7.20 8.55 -0.73
C GLU A 72 -8.20 7.56 -1.35
N VAL A 73 -9.43 8.02 -1.65
CA VAL A 73 -10.43 7.22 -2.37
C VAL A 73 -9.91 6.87 -3.76
N ALA A 74 -9.36 7.85 -4.47
CA ALA A 74 -8.73 7.65 -5.76
C ALA A 74 -7.52 6.69 -5.68
N ALA A 75 -6.63 6.86 -4.70
CA ALA A 75 -5.47 5.98 -4.49
C ALA A 75 -5.88 4.51 -4.29
N ARG A 76 -6.93 4.28 -3.48
CA ARG A 76 -7.50 2.96 -3.24
C ARG A 76 -8.12 2.36 -4.50
N ARG A 77 -8.95 3.14 -5.19
CA ARG A 77 -9.61 2.73 -6.44
C ARG A 77 -8.57 2.31 -7.48
N GLU A 78 -7.58 3.15 -7.74
CA GLU A 78 -6.51 2.87 -8.72
C GLU A 78 -5.68 1.63 -8.33
N THR A 79 -5.44 1.41 -7.03
CA THR A 79 -4.72 0.22 -6.57
C THR A 79 -5.52 -1.06 -6.75
N ILE A 80 -6.84 -1.03 -6.51
CA ILE A 80 -7.74 -2.16 -6.77
C ILE A 80 -7.83 -2.42 -8.28
N GLU A 81 -8.02 -1.35 -9.08
CA GLU A 81 -8.16 -1.46 -10.53
C GLU A 81 -6.92 -2.07 -11.18
N GLU A 82 -5.71 -1.57 -10.86
CA GLU A 82 -4.49 -1.99 -11.54
C GLU A 82 -3.82 -3.23 -10.91
N ALA A 83 -3.89 -3.40 -9.59
CA ALA A 83 -3.18 -4.46 -8.86
C ALA A 83 -4.08 -5.50 -8.19
N GLY A 84 -5.38 -5.22 -8.02
CA GLY A 84 -6.31 -6.12 -7.36
C GLY A 84 -5.98 -6.36 -5.89
N VAL A 85 -5.48 -5.36 -5.17
CA VAL A 85 -5.20 -5.46 -3.73
C VAL A 85 -5.93 -4.39 -2.94
N CYS A 86 -6.41 -4.78 -1.76
CA CYS A 86 -7.07 -3.92 -0.79
C CYS A 86 -6.20 -3.79 0.45
N GLY A 87 -6.37 -2.68 1.18
CA GLY A 87 -5.53 -2.42 2.34
C GLY A 87 -5.81 -1.08 3.02
N ASP A 88 -5.00 -0.83 4.04
CA ASP A 88 -5.02 0.40 4.81
C ASP A 88 -4.04 1.40 4.22
N ILE A 89 -4.58 2.55 3.79
CA ILE A 89 -3.77 3.68 3.31
C ILE A 89 -3.23 4.43 4.51
N GLU A 90 -1.92 4.62 4.54
CA GLU A 90 -1.27 5.44 5.56
C GLU A 90 -1.04 6.87 5.08
N GLY A 91 -0.42 7.73 5.90
CA GLY A 91 -0.11 9.11 5.53
C GLY A 91 0.67 9.21 4.20
N LYS A 92 0.47 10.28 3.44
CA LYS A 92 1.14 10.49 2.15
C LYS A 92 2.66 10.33 2.24
N LEU A 93 3.28 9.64 1.27
CA LEU A 93 4.73 9.54 1.15
C LEU A 93 5.34 10.82 0.61
N GLY A 94 4.73 11.38 -0.43
CA GLY A 94 5.23 12.59 -1.08
C GLY A 94 4.47 12.93 -2.36
N THR A 95 4.96 13.97 -3.03
CA THR A 95 4.53 14.38 -4.36
C THR A 95 5.74 14.40 -5.28
N TRP A 96 5.61 13.84 -6.47
CA TRP A 96 6.66 13.84 -7.49
C TRP A 96 6.14 14.40 -8.80
N TYR A 97 7.06 14.95 -9.59
CA TYR A 97 6.78 15.47 -10.91
C TYR A 97 7.54 14.63 -11.94
N PHE A 98 6.84 14.09 -12.92
CA PHE A 98 7.44 13.25 -13.95
C PHE A 98 6.66 13.36 -15.24
N GLU A 99 7.21 12.80 -16.32
CA GLU A 99 6.62 12.87 -17.65
C GLU A 99 6.41 11.46 -18.22
N ASN A 100 5.57 11.36 -19.25
CA ASN A 100 5.51 10.12 -20.03
C ASN A 100 6.84 9.91 -20.78
N LYS A 101 7.04 8.72 -21.36
CA LYS A 101 8.26 8.42 -22.13
C LYS A 101 8.51 9.38 -23.31
N ASN A 102 7.47 10.03 -23.83
CA ASN A 102 7.56 10.88 -25.01
C ASN A 102 7.76 12.37 -24.65
N GLY A 103 7.66 12.76 -23.38
CA GLY A 103 7.65 14.17 -22.93
C GLY A 103 6.31 14.89 -23.12
N ASP A 104 5.37 14.35 -23.88
CA ASP A 104 4.12 15.04 -24.26
C ASP A 104 3.13 15.24 -23.11
N THR A 105 3.34 14.59 -21.96
CA THR A 105 2.42 14.68 -20.83
C THR A 105 3.20 14.72 -19.53
N ALA A 106 3.05 15.83 -18.81
CA ALA A 106 3.57 16.02 -17.48
C ALA A 106 2.54 15.62 -16.42
N TYR A 107 3.05 15.03 -15.34
CA TYR A 107 2.27 14.52 -14.22
C TYR A 107 2.70 15.19 -12.92
N GLU A 108 1.74 15.35 -12.01
CA GLU A 108 1.94 15.56 -10.59
C GLU A 108 1.41 14.31 -9.88
N GLY A 109 2.32 13.48 -9.38
CA GLY A 109 2.02 12.18 -8.79
C GLY A 109 2.03 12.22 -7.27
N HIS A 110 1.00 11.67 -6.64
CA HIS A 110 0.90 11.55 -5.19
C HIS A 110 0.89 10.08 -4.78
N MET A 111 1.85 9.68 -3.94
CA MET A 111 1.98 8.28 -3.52
C MET A 111 1.71 8.11 -2.03
N PHE A 112 1.07 7.00 -1.69
CA PHE A 112 0.75 6.60 -0.32
C PHE A 112 1.28 5.19 -0.04
N PRO A 113 1.67 4.84 1.20
CA PRO A 113 1.81 3.44 1.58
C PRO A 113 0.43 2.79 1.61
N LEU A 114 0.35 1.53 1.22
CA LEU A 114 -0.84 0.71 1.44
C LEU A 114 -0.43 -0.61 2.08
N LEU A 115 -0.84 -0.82 3.33
CA LEU A 115 -0.67 -2.11 4.00
C LEU A 115 -1.72 -3.06 3.47
N VAL A 116 -1.31 -4.04 2.66
CA VAL A 116 -2.22 -4.98 2.03
C VAL A 116 -2.81 -5.92 3.07
N ASN A 117 -4.14 -6.05 3.07
CA ASN A 117 -4.89 -6.98 3.90
C ASN A 117 -5.62 -8.05 3.08
N GLU A 118 -5.85 -7.81 1.78
CA GLU A 118 -6.56 -8.72 0.89
C GLU A 118 -6.02 -8.62 -0.54
N GLU A 119 -5.86 -9.78 -1.19
CA GLU A 119 -5.57 -9.90 -2.62
C GLU A 119 -6.78 -10.50 -3.33
N LEU A 120 -7.29 -9.81 -4.35
CA LEU A 120 -8.45 -10.24 -5.10
C LEU A 120 -8.07 -11.25 -6.19
N ASP A 121 -8.90 -12.27 -6.38
CA ASP A 121 -8.75 -13.24 -7.48
C ASP A 121 -9.15 -12.65 -8.84
N LEU A 122 -10.15 -11.76 -8.83
CA LEU A 122 -10.67 -11.04 -9.98
C LEU A 122 -10.61 -9.54 -9.71
N TRP A 123 -10.01 -8.78 -10.63
CA TRP A 123 -9.90 -7.33 -10.54
C TRP A 123 -9.97 -6.69 -11.94
N PRO A 124 -10.27 -5.39 -12.03
CA PRO A 124 -10.57 -4.73 -13.30
C PRO A 124 -9.53 -4.87 -14.42
N GLU A 125 -8.23 -4.72 -14.11
CA GLU A 125 -7.16 -4.82 -15.11
C GLU A 125 -6.48 -6.19 -15.17
N LYS A 126 -7.09 -7.25 -14.61
CA LYS A 126 -6.46 -8.58 -14.50
C LYS A 126 -5.92 -9.15 -15.80
N ASP A 127 -6.61 -8.89 -16.91
CA ASP A 127 -6.23 -9.45 -18.22
C ASP A 127 -5.14 -8.63 -18.93
N ILE A 128 -4.81 -7.44 -18.43
CA ILE A 128 -3.83 -6.52 -19.02
C ILE A 128 -2.69 -6.13 -18.07
N ARG A 129 -2.74 -6.58 -16.81
CA ARG A 129 -1.73 -6.36 -15.77
C ARG A 129 -1.41 -7.66 -15.04
N GLU A 130 -0.14 -7.79 -14.69
CA GLU A 130 0.37 -8.82 -13.80
C GLU A 130 0.90 -8.13 -12.53
N ARG A 131 0.70 -8.76 -11.37
CA ARG A 131 1.21 -8.28 -10.08
C ARG A 131 2.43 -9.09 -9.65
N PHE A 132 3.40 -8.43 -9.05
CA PHE A 132 4.66 -9.01 -8.61
C PHE A 132 4.97 -8.55 -7.18
N TRP A 133 4.89 -9.49 -6.25
CA TRP A 133 5.46 -9.33 -4.92
C TRP A 133 6.97 -9.54 -4.98
N MET A 134 7.74 -8.64 -4.40
CA MET A 134 9.18 -8.74 -4.40
C MET A 134 9.81 -8.04 -3.20
N SER A 135 11.06 -8.40 -2.94
CA SER A 135 11.87 -7.72 -1.93
C SER A 135 12.11 -6.26 -2.29
N VAL A 136 12.39 -5.42 -1.29
CA VAL A 136 12.78 -4.02 -1.49
C VAL A 136 14.01 -3.93 -2.40
N GLN A 137 14.97 -4.84 -2.22
CA GLN A 137 16.21 -4.86 -2.99
C GLN A 137 15.96 -5.17 -4.47
N GLU A 138 15.01 -6.05 -4.79
CA GLU A 138 14.59 -6.32 -6.16
C GLU A 138 13.81 -5.15 -6.75
N ALA A 139 12.86 -4.58 -5.99
CA ALA A 139 12.10 -3.41 -6.41
C ALA A 139 13.04 -2.24 -6.76
N ARG A 140 14.08 -2.00 -5.96
CA ARG A 140 15.10 -0.97 -6.19
C ARG A 140 15.86 -1.16 -7.52
N LYS A 141 16.08 -2.41 -7.95
CA LYS A 141 16.71 -2.74 -9.24
C LYS A 141 15.75 -2.55 -10.40
N LEU A 142 14.47 -2.88 -10.22
CA LEU A 142 13.46 -2.86 -11.28
C LEU A 142 12.80 -1.48 -11.48
N CYS A 143 12.80 -0.62 -10.45
CA CYS A 143 12.36 0.77 -10.54
C CYS A 143 13.34 1.56 -11.40
N GLN A 144 13.00 1.81 -12.67
CA GLN A 144 13.88 2.53 -13.60
C GLN A 144 13.81 4.05 -13.42
N GLN A 145 12.68 4.58 -12.94
CA GLN A 145 12.44 6.02 -12.85
C GLN A 145 12.90 6.58 -11.50
N GLY A 146 13.56 7.76 -11.51
CA GLY A 146 14.11 8.39 -10.30
C GLY A 146 13.07 8.59 -9.21
N TRP A 147 11.90 9.15 -9.56
CA TRP A 147 10.81 9.37 -8.61
C TRP A 147 10.31 8.08 -7.95
N MET A 148 10.34 6.93 -8.65
CA MET A 148 9.93 5.65 -8.07
C MET A 148 10.91 5.17 -7.03
N LYS A 149 12.22 5.32 -7.30
CA LYS A 149 13.26 4.97 -6.34
C LYS A 149 13.13 5.83 -5.09
N GLU A 150 12.98 7.14 -5.26
CA GLU A 150 12.76 8.07 -4.14
C GLU A 150 11.51 7.72 -3.32
N ALA A 151 10.38 7.42 -3.98
CA ALA A 151 9.16 7.03 -3.29
C ALA A 151 9.31 5.71 -2.52
N LEU A 152 10.04 4.73 -3.09
CA LEU A 152 10.38 3.49 -2.42
C LEU A 152 11.26 3.74 -1.19
N GLU A 153 12.31 4.55 -1.29
CA GLU A 153 13.17 4.88 -0.15
C GLU A 153 12.40 5.63 0.96
N MET A 154 11.44 6.48 0.60
CA MET A 154 10.56 7.14 1.58
C MET A 154 9.71 6.13 2.35
N LEU A 155 9.18 5.09 1.66
CA LEU A 155 8.47 4.00 2.31
C LEU A 155 9.42 3.21 3.23
N VAL A 156 10.58 2.82 2.73
CA VAL A 156 11.57 2.04 3.48
C VAL A 156 12.00 2.78 4.74
N SER A 157 12.37 4.05 4.63
CA SER A 157 12.75 4.90 5.76
C SER A 157 11.65 4.96 6.83
N ARG A 158 10.37 5.09 6.40
CA ARG A 158 9.23 5.11 7.30
C ARG A 158 9.04 3.78 8.04
N LEU A 159 8.98 2.67 7.31
CA LEU A 159 8.72 1.35 7.88
C LEU A 159 9.87 0.87 8.79
N THR A 160 11.11 1.12 8.39
CA THR A 160 12.29 0.80 9.21
C THR A 160 12.32 1.64 10.50
N SER A 161 11.96 2.93 10.44
CA SER A 161 11.87 3.79 11.62
C SER A 161 10.78 3.34 12.59
N GLN A 162 9.59 2.98 12.09
CA GLN A 162 8.51 2.41 12.89
C GLN A 162 8.96 1.11 13.56
N ARG A 163 9.59 0.20 12.80
CA ARG A 163 10.08 -1.09 13.32
C ARG A 163 11.12 -0.92 14.43
N ARG A 164 12.06 0.01 14.28
CA ARG A 164 13.06 0.31 15.33
C ARG A 164 12.39 0.80 16.61
N ARG A 165 11.39 1.69 16.48
CA ARG A 165 10.63 2.18 17.64
C ARG A 165 9.90 1.03 18.34
N THR A 166 9.25 0.13 17.60
CA THR A 166 8.60 -1.06 18.17
C THR A 166 9.58 -2.02 18.86
N LYS A 167 10.76 -2.27 18.27
CA LYS A 167 11.81 -3.09 18.88
C LYS A 167 12.31 -2.49 20.21
N ILE A 168 12.55 -1.18 20.23
CA ILE A 168 12.97 -0.45 21.44
C ILE A 168 11.89 -0.54 22.52
N ASP A 169 10.62 -0.30 22.17
CA ASP A 169 9.51 -0.37 23.10
C ASP A 169 9.36 -1.77 23.70
N LEU A 170 9.46 -2.81 22.88
CA LEU A 170 9.42 -4.21 23.32
C LEU A 170 10.57 -4.54 24.27
N PHE A 171 11.80 -4.17 23.92
CA PHE A 171 12.98 -4.40 24.76
C PHE A 171 12.88 -3.66 26.11
N SER A 172 12.35 -2.43 26.10
CA SER A 172 12.12 -1.65 27.32
C SER A 172 11.06 -2.28 28.24
N ARG A 173 10.09 -3.01 27.69
CA ARG A 173 9.07 -3.74 28.45
C ARG A 173 9.64 -5.03 29.04
N ILE A 174 10.44 -5.77 28.28
CA ILE A 174 11.12 -6.98 28.75
C ILE A 174 12.03 -6.63 29.95
N ASN A 175 12.86 -5.58 29.84
CA ASN A 175 13.79 -5.21 30.91
C ASN A 175 13.10 -4.64 32.16
N ARG A 176 11.87 -4.12 32.04
CA ARG A 176 11.05 -3.70 33.18
C ARG A 176 10.27 -4.87 33.82
N GLY A 177 10.18 -6.01 33.13
CA GLY A 177 9.42 -7.19 33.54
C GLY A 177 10.23 -8.30 34.23
N SER A 178 11.53 -8.10 34.46
CA SER A 178 12.43 -9.08 35.13
C SER A 178 12.19 -9.20 36.65
N GLY A 179 10.93 -9.21 37.07
CA GLY A 179 10.46 -9.37 38.45
C GLY A 179 9.31 -10.37 38.61
N GLY A 180 9.10 -11.30 37.67
CA GLY A 180 8.14 -12.39 37.83
C GLY A 180 7.97 -13.24 36.57
N HIS A 181 8.01 -14.56 36.74
CA HIS A 181 7.76 -15.57 35.69
C HIS A 181 6.53 -15.21 34.83
N GLY A 182 6.71 -15.06 33.52
CA GLY A 182 5.62 -14.82 32.57
C GLY A 182 5.93 -15.37 31.19
N THR A 183 5.11 -16.34 30.77
CA THR A 183 5.10 -16.99 29.45
C THR A 183 5.05 -15.97 28.31
N VAL A 184 5.90 -16.14 27.29
CA VAL A 184 5.85 -15.36 26.05
C VAL A 184 4.58 -15.73 25.28
N LEU A 185 3.56 -14.89 25.35
CA LEU A 185 2.45 -14.95 24.40
C LEU A 185 2.85 -14.16 23.14
N CYS A 186 3.10 -14.87 22.04
CA CYS A 186 3.12 -14.28 20.72
C CYS A 186 1.75 -13.64 20.46
N LEU A 187 1.70 -12.31 20.39
CA LEU A 187 0.54 -11.57 19.92
C LEU A 187 0.41 -11.78 18.40
N GLY A 188 -0.26 -12.87 18.03
CA GLY A 188 -0.90 -12.97 16.73
C GLY A 188 -2.00 -11.93 16.65
N CYS A 189 -1.90 -10.99 15.70
CA CYS A 189 -2.99 -10.11 15.33
C CYS A 189 -4.14 -10.94 14.74
N ARG A 190 -5.03 -11.44 15.60
CA ARG A 190 -6.38 -11.86 15.19
C ARG A 190 -7.30 -10.68 15.45
N ALA A 191 -7.75 -10.04 14.38
CA ALA A 191 -8.90 -9.15 14.44
C ALA A 191 -10.10 -9.94 15.00
N GLN A 192 -10.54 -9.62 16.20
CA GLN A 192 -11.79 -10.14 16.72
C GLN A 192 -12.92 -9.32 16.08
N VAL A 193 -13.73 -10.02 15.28
CA VAL A 193 -15.03 -9.52 14.83
C VAL A 193 -15.89 -9.33 16.07
N LEU A 194 -16.23 -8.07 16.38
CA LEU A 194 -17.22 -7.75 17.41
C LEU A 194 -18.60 -8.14 16.86
N THR A 195 -19.18 -9.22 17.39
CA THR A 195 -20.61 -9.49 17.21
C THR A 195 -21.41 -8.51 18.08
N PRO A 196 -22.50 -7.91 17.56
CA PRO A 196 -23.32 -7.00 18.35
C PRO A 196 -24.02 -7.73 19.52
N PRO A 197 -24.30 -7.03 20.63
CA PRO A 197 -24.95 -7.62 21.78
C PRO A 197 -26.39 -8.03 21.46
N PRO A 198 -26.92 -9.10 22.11
CA PRO A 198 -28.32 -9.49 21.95
C PRO A 198 -29.26 -8.41 22.50
N PRO A 199 -30.47 -8.25 21.92
CA PRO A 199 -31.46 -7.30 22.41
C PRO A 199 -31.94 -7.68 23.82
N SER A 200 -32.15 -6.67 24.66
CA SER A 200 -32.67 -6.83 26.03
C SER A 200 -34.09 -7.42 26.01
N PRO A 201 -34.45 -8.28 26.98
CA PRO A 201 -35.81 -8.78 27.09
C PRO A 201 -36.75 -7.60 27.38
N ALA A 202 -37.74 -7.44 26.50
CA ALA A 202 -38.88 -6.57 26.74
C ALA A 202 -39.62 -7.07 27.98
N GLU A 203 -39.91 -6.12 28.87
CA GLU A 203 -40.79 -6.26 30.03
C GLU A 203 -42.20 -6.59 29.51
N GLU A 204 -42.68 -7.80 29.80
CA GLU A 204 -44.11 -8.13 29.73
C GLU A 204 -44.82 -7.42 30.87
N ALA A 205 -45.57 -6.35 30.54
CA ALA A 205 -46.81 -5.93 31.19
C ALA A 205 -47.56 -4.92 30.30
#